data_AF-A0A2W7AWS6-F1
#
_entry.id   AF-A0A2W7AWS6-F1
#
_cell.length_a   1.000
_cell.length_b   1.000
_cell.length_c   1.000
_cell.angle_alpha   90.00
_cell.angle_beta   90.00
_cell.angle_gamma   90.00
#
_symmetry.space_group_name_H-M   'P 1'
#
loop_
_entity.id
_entity.type
_entity.pdbx_description
1 polymer ?
#
loop_
_entity_poly.entity_id
_entity_poly.type
_entity_poly.pdbx_seq_one_letter_code
_entity_poly.pdbx_strand_id
1 'polypeptide(L)'
;MKSPKIRCHPQSMPRDYDYSNDLFNLDEVSQLIKPTKTIETYWDKLLVEADRYRKFLSAKEWESLDTTLQSLKTLFNNGEKWGLEHYAILQTIGDCNLSELIESLETNPLDLAKLFPLADTLDLTQAERQKHNGACKTAIAHFRNEAYKESQVNLENLPPNALIHLLKAINGDKGIVLRIKGKTLSITLDNRSDLGDILSRGKGRIYLDGTLDRDRLVSLIGENKPIKVIRSKGDKPTQNLKVNQIKIKGIGSKDYSETAIHRIKVIRETLGEMPVIAHKALQDRLNQDGHWFNHNRGSNDFAGQPKLMAIGLPRPNVGAIQDEYLALNGHLDGFDEYYARLVNDEILQLVGRQRVNRYPDQEFNLYFLTPEHTDLSWLEAYGAKVTVQTGFEIHPEAGTETQCTRHKLIETILQFRENGIKTTQAAIAQVIEQTQQSISKTLQQAGISLRELVKLIDEKITTSPYKDSVRSSCINDWLYSDLAWFFDLPLDAIAEEIIRVIQDGGLAKLKEYLEDYPNFAQAKVLGLLWGFVDTEPTFVSERLKT
;
A
#
# COMPACT_ATOMS: atom_id res chain seq x y z
N MET A 1 -12.60 30.70 22.57
CA MET A 1 -13.79 31.13 21.81
C MET A 1 -14.89 30.06 21.93
N LYS A 2 -16.04 30.42 22.52
CA LYS A 2 -17.25 29.58 22.62
C LYS A 2 -18.23 29.93 21.49
N SER A 3 -17.80 29.80 20.24
CA SER A 3 -18.74 29.85 19.12
C SER A 3 -19.54 28.53 19.08
N PRO A 4 -20.81 28.52 18.64
CA PRO A 4 -21.55 27.29 18.38
C PRO A 4 -20.73 26.42 17.41
N LYS A 5 -20.55 25.14 17.72
CA LYS A 5 -19.80 24.20 16.88
C LYS A 5 -20.72 23.05 16.52
N ILE A 6 -20.87 22.79 15.23
CA ILE A 6 -21.52 21.60 14.72
C ILE A 6 -20.41 20.69 14.19
N ARG A 7 -20.41 19.42 14.63
CA ARG A 7 -19.51 18.39 14.09
C ARG A 7 -20.36 17.46 13.25
N CYS A 8 -20.12 17.46 11.95
CA CYS A 8 -20.77 16.55 11.01
C CYS A 8 -19.85 16.32 9.81
N HIS A 9 -20.11 15.25 9.07
CA HIS A 9 -19.46 15.01 7.78
C HIS A 9 -19.97 16.04 6.76
N PRO A 10 -19.12 16.60 5.86
CA PRO A 10 -19.56 17.60 4.89
C PRO A 10 -20.76 17.17 4.03
N GLN A 11 -20.83 15.89 3.66
CA GLN A 11 -21.96 15.36 2.87
C GLN A 11 -23.27 15.32 3.65
N SER A 12 -23.23 15.30 4.99
CA SER A 12 -24.43 15.32 5.85
C SER A 12 -24.94 16.73 6.15
N MET A 13 -24.30 17.76 5.59
CA MET A 13 -24.67 19.14 5.82
C MET A 13 -25.97 19.51 5.09
N PRO A 14 -26.93 20.19 5.77
CA PRO A 14 -28.15 20.70 5.16
C PRO A 14 -27.85 21.53 3.90
N ARG A 15 -28.57 21.29 2.81
CA ARG A 15 -28.34 21.97 1.51
C ARG A 15 -29.04 23.32 1.41
N ASP A 16 -30.02 23.55 2.28
CA ASP A 16 -30.92 24.71 2.37
C ASP A 16 -30.48 25.73 3.43
N TYR A 17 -29.44 25.44 4.20
CA TYR A 17 -28.89 26.34 5.21
C TYR A 17 -27.89 27.35 4.60
N ASP A 18 -27.91 28.59 5.10
CA ASP A 18 -26.98 29.66 4.68
C ASP A 18 -25.65 29.62 5.46
N TYR A 19 -24.60 29.13 4.80
CA TYR A 19 -23.25 29.02 5.36
C TYR A 19 -22.38 30.28 5.19
N SER A 20 -22.91 31.38 4.65
CA SER A 20 -22.12 32.58 4.29
C SER A 20 -21.32 33.20 5.45
N ASN A 21 -21.73 32.94 6.69
CA ASN A 21 -21.04 33.41 7.91
C ASN A 21 -20.22 32.33 8.62
N ASP A 22 -20.27 31.09 8.15
CA ASP A 22 -19.65 29.95 8.81
C ASP A 22 -18.24 29.66 8.31
N LEU A 23 -17.42 29.10 9.21
CA LEU A 23 -16.06 28.67 8.93
C LEU A 23 -16.01 27.14 8.94
N PHE A 24 -15.59 26.54 7.83
CA PHE A 24 -15.35 25.10 7.77
C PHE A 24 -13.96 24.78 8.29
N ASN A 25 -13.89 23.80 9.21
CA ASN A 25 -12.64 23.25 9.70
C ASN A 25 -12.65 21.74 9.47
N LEU A 26 -11.87 21.29 8.49
CA LEU A 26 -11.79 19.90 8.06
C LEU A 26 -10.48 19.30 8.57
N ASP A 27 -10.60 18.27 9.40
CA ASP A 27 -9.47 17.50 9.94
C ASP A 27 -9.28 16.21 9.12
N GLU A 28 -8.03 15.80 8.95
CA GLU A 28 -7.61 14.65 8.12
C GLU A 28 -8.26 14.65 6.73
N VAL A 29 -8.13 15.77 6.03
CA VAL A 29 -8.80 16.06 4.76
C VAL A 29 -8.58 14.98 3.70
N SER A 30 -7.37 14.41 3.66
CA SER A 30 -7.04 13.32 2.72
C SER A 30 -7.84 12.02 2.92
N GLN A 31 -8.46 11.84 4.10
CA GLN A 31 -9.33 10.70 4.44
C GLN A 31 -10.81 11.11 4.38
N LEU A 32 -11.12 12.32 4.85
CA LEU A 32 -12.49 12.83 4.95
C LEU A 32 -13.11 13.09 3.58
N ILE A 33 -12.33 13.68 2.67
CA ILE A 33 -12.79 14.01 1.32
C ILE A 33 -12.59 12.81 0.42
N LYS A 34 -13.70 12.22 -0.03
CA LYS A 34 -13.70 11.25 -1.12
C LYS A 34 -14.03 11.99 -2.41
N PRO A 35 -13.02 12.25 -3.27
CA PRO A 35 -13.22 13.04 -4.49
C PRO A 35 -14.02 12.25 -5.53
N THR A 36 -14.16 10.93 -5.35
CA THR A 36 -14.92 10.06 -6.24
C THR A 36 -16.00 9.28 -5.51
N LYS A 37 -17.02 8.85 -6.27
CA LYS A 37 -18.07 7.93 -5.85
C LYS A 37 -18.06 6.72 -6.77
N THR A 38 -18.03 5.52 -6.22
CA THR A 38 -18.14 4.28 -7.00
C THR A 38 -19.55 3.71 -6.90
N ILE A 39 -20.13 3.38 -8.05
CA ILE A 39 -21.38 2.64 -8.17
C ILE A 39 -21.03 1.23 -8.64
N GLU A 40 -21.45 0.21 -7.91
CA GLU A 40 -21.29 -1.18 -8.31
C GLU A 40 -22.63 -1.73 -8.80
N THR A 41 -22.61 -2.43 -9.93
CA THR A 41 -23.79 -3.08 -10.49
C THR A 41 -23.44 -4.41 -11.13
N TYR A 42 -24.48 -5.19 -11.41
CA TYR A 42 -24.41 -6.50 -12.02
C TYR A 42 -25.24 -6.50 -13.30
N TRP A 43 -24.98 -7.48 -14.16
CA TRP A 43 -25.66 -7.59 -15.45
C TRP A 43 -27.20 -7.64 -15.33
N ASP A 44 -27.73 -8.42 -14.40
CA ASP A 44 -29.16 -8.53 -14.13
C ASP A 44 -29.79 -7.20 -13.67
N LYS A 45 -29.10 -6.46 -12.81
CA LYS A 45 -29.56 -5.15 -12.32
C LYS A 45 -29.56 -4.10 -13.43
N LEU A 46 -28.57 -4.12 -14.33
CA LEU A 46 -28.55 -3.26 -15.52
C LEU A 46 -29.73 -3.52 -16.46
N LEU A 47 -30.10 -4.79 -16.66
CA LEU A 47 -31.27 -5.14 -17.48
C LEU A 47 -32.58 -4.65 -16.85
N VAL A 48 -32.71 -4.75 -15.52
CA VAL A 48 -33.85 -4.20 -14.79
C VAL A 48 -33.93 -2.68 -14.92
N GLU A 49 -32.79 -1.97 -14.89
CA GLU A 49 -32.76 -0.53 -15.17
C GLU A 49 -33.23 -0.22 -16.59
N ALA A 50 -32.69 -0.92 -17.58
CA ALA A 50 -33.03 -0.71 -18.99
C ALA A 50 -34.53 -0.92 -19.25
N ASP A 51 -35.11 -2.02 -18.75
CA ASP A 51 -36.53 -2.33 -18.96
C ASP A 51 -37.47 -1.29 -18.32
N ARG A 52 -37.08 -0.68 -17.19
CA ARG A 52 -37.85 0.43 -16.58
C ARG A 52 -37.96 1.65 -17.49
N TYR A 53 -36.89 1.94 -18.24
CA TYR A 53 -36.86 3.08 -19.16
C TYR A 53 -37.54 2.79 -20.49
N ARG A 54 -37.78 1.51 -20.83
CA ARG A 54 -38.37 1.08 -22.11
C ARG A 54 -39.63 1.85 -22.53
N LYS A 55 -40.51 2.17 -21.57
CA LYS A 55 -41.75 2.91 -21.83
C LYS A 55 -41.57 4.40 -22.15
N PHE A 56 -40.38 4.94 -21.88
CA PHE A 56 -40.04 6.35 -22.10
C PHE A 56 -39.15 6.55 -23.34
N LEU A 57 -38.64 5.46 -23.93
CA LEU A 57 -37.74 5.49 -25.07
C LEU A 57 -38.50 5.26 -26.37
N SER A 58 -38.10 5.98 -27.43
CA SER A 58 -38.52 5.69 -28.80
C SER A 58 -37.93 4.37 -29.30
N ALA A 59 -38.48 3.84 -30.40
CA ALA A 59 -37.98 2.60 -31.00
C ALA A 59 -36.50 2.67 -31.39
N LYS A 60 -36.05 3.83 -31.92
CA LYS A 60 -34.65 4.09 -32.30
C LYS A 60 -33.72 4.14 -31.09
N GLU A 61 -34.15 4.79 -30.01
CA GLU A 61 -33.38 4.85 -28.75
C GLU A 61 -33.27 3.48 -28.09
N TRP A 62 -34.35 2.69 -28.11
CA TRP A 62 -34.35 1.32 -27.60
C TRP A 62 -33.42 0.40 -28.40
N GLU A 63 -33.43 0.48 -29.73
CA GLU A 63 -32.51 -0.29 -30.59
C GLU A 63 -31.04 0.07 -30.32
N SER A 64 -30.75 1.35 -30.11
CA SER A 64 -29.41 1.85 -29.76
C SER A 64 -28.97 1.33 -28.38
N LEU A 65 -29.87 1.36 -27.40
CA LEU A 65 -29.63 0.81 -26.06
C LEU A 65 -29.42 -0.70 -26.10
N ASP A 66 -30.26 -1.46 -26.81
CA ASP A 66 -30.14 -2.91 -26.92
C ASP A 66 -28.82 -3.31 -27.58
N THR A 67 -28.42 -2.63 -28.67
CA THR A 67 -27.12 -2.85 -29.33
C THR A 67 -25.96 -2.66 -28.35
N THR A 68 -25.99 -1.58 -27.58
CA THR A 68 -24.96 -1.27 -26.56
C THR A 68 -24.92 -2.34 -25.47
N LEU A 69 -26.09 -2.79 -25.00
CA LEU A 69 -26.21 -3.86 -24.00
C LEU A 69 -25.68 -5.20 -24.53
N GLN A 70 -25.97 -5.58 -25.78
CA GLN A 70 -25.43 -6.83 -26.35
C GLN A 70 -23.90 -6.83 -26.40
N SER A 71 -23.28 -5.71 -26.79
CA SER A 71 -21.82 -5.56 -26.76
C SER A 71 -21.26 -5.72 -25.35
N LEU A 72 -21.87 -5.05 -24.37
CA LEU A 72 -21.49 -5.13 -22.96
C LEU A 72 -21.63 -6.54 -22.37
N LYS A 73 -22.66 -7.31 -22.74
CA LYS A 73 -22.91 -8.65 -22.22
C LYS A 73 -21.72 -9.59 -22.39
N THR A 74 -21.00 -9.45 -23.50
CA THR A 74 -19.79 -10.25 -23.79
C THR A 74 -18.67 -9.99 -22.78
N LEU A 75 -18.58 -8.75 -22.30
CA LEU A 75 -17.54 -8.30 -21.37
C LEU A 75 -17.75 -8.82 -19.95
N PHE A 76 -18.98 -9.07 -19.51
CA PHE A 76 -19.26 -9.61 -18.16
C PHE A 76 -18.83 -11.07 -17.97
N ASN A 77 -18.47 -11.75 -19.06
CA ASN A 77 -17.90 -13.10 -19.03
C ASN A 77 -16.41 -13.09 -19.41
N ASN A 78 -15.73 -11.95 -19.27
CA ASN A 78 -14.29 -11.88 -19.50
C ASN A 78 -13.58 -12.85 -18.54
N GLY A 79 -12.74 -13.73 -19.07
CA GLY A 79 -11.94 -14.66 -18.26
C GLY A 79 -10.73 -13.99 -17.60
N GLU A 80 -10.68 -12.66 -17.56
CA GLU A 80 -9.49 -11.92 -17.16
C GLU A 80 -9.34 -11.85 -15.65
N LYS A 81 -8.16 -12.25 -15.16
CA LYS A 81 -7.86 -12.30 -13.72
C LYS A 81 -7.95 -10.93 -13.04
N TRP A 82 -7.56 -9.87 -13.74
CA TRP A 82 -7.48 -8.51 -13.20
C TRP A 82 -8.68 -7.63 -13.56
N GLY A 83 -9.57 -8.15 -14.42
CA GLY A 83 -10.71 -7.42 -14.97
C GLY A 83 -10.34 -6.48 -16.10
N LEU A 84 -11.35 -6.07 -16.86
CA LEU A 84 -11.24 -5.14 -17.98
C LEU A 84 -11.23 -3.69 -17.48
N GLU A 85 -10.27 -2.93 -17.99
CA GLU A 85 -10.11 -1.50 -17.70
C GLU A 85 -10.94 -0.62 -18.64
N HIS A 86 -11.10 0.65 -18.26
CA HIS A 86 -11.98 1.61 -18.94
C HIS A 86 -11.76 1.69 -20.45
N TYR A 87 -10.52 1.91 -20.89
CA TYR A 87 -10.24 2.04 -22.33
C TYR A 87 -10.44 0.72 -23.09
N ALA A 88 -10.20 -0.43 -22.47
CA ALA A 88 -10.46 -1.74 -23.09
C ALA A 88 -11.97 -1.98 -23.26
N ILE A 89 -12.77 -1.55 -22.28
CA ILE A 89 -14.24 -1.60 -22.36
C ILE A 89 -14.73 -0.70 -23.51
N LEU A 90 -14.28 0.56 -23.55
CA LEU A 90 -14.68 1.51 -24.60
C LEU A 90 -14.29 1.03 -26.00
N GLN A 91 -13.06 0.51 -26.17
CA GLN A 91 -12.61 -0.04 -27.44
C GLN A 91 -13.46 -1.21 -27.93
N THR A 92 -13.98 -2.04 -27.02
CA THR A 92 -14.82 -3.18 -27.39
C THR A 92 -16.24 -2.76 -27.78
N ILE A 93 -16.78 -1.72 -27.15
CA ILE A 93 -18.11 -1.20 -27.47
C ILE A 93 -18.08 -0.40 -28.78
N GLY A 94 -17.00 0.34 -29.02
CA GLY A 94 -16.84 1.21 -30.18
C GLY A 94 -17.61 2.52 -30.05
N ASP A 95 -17.48 3.37 -31.07
CA ASP A 95 -18.10 4.70 -31.08
C ASP A 95 -19.62 4.58 -31.26
N CYS A 96 -20.36 5.03 -30.25
CA CYS A 96 -21.82 5.08 -30.25
C CYS A 96 -22.27 6.50 -29.90
N ASN A 97 -23.09 7.13 -30.75
CA ASN A 97 -23.72 8.39 -30.37
C ASN A 97 -24.96 8.10 -29.51
N LEU A 98 -24.84 8.35 -28.21
CA LEU A 98 -25.87 8.05 -27.21
C LEU A 98 -26.51 9.32 -26.63
N SER A 99 -26.21 10.49 -27.21
CA SER A 99 -26.62 11.79 -26.65
C SER A 99 -28.14 11.94 -26.51
N GLU A 100 -28.90 11.60 -27.56
CA GLU A 100 -30.38 11.61 -27.53
C GLU A 100 -30.94 10.68 -26.45
N LEU A 101 -30.37 9.46 -26.35
CA LEU A 101 -30.76 8.47 -25.34
C LEU A 101 -30.48 8.96 -23.92
N ILE A 102 -29.31 9.58 -23.69
CA ILE A 102 -28.92 10.12 -22.37
C ILE A 102 -29.90 11.22 -21.95
N GLU A 103 -30.24 12.16 -22.85
CA GLU A 103 -31.18 13.24 -22.57
C GLU A 103 -32.59 12.71 -22.19
N SER A 104 -33.07 11.69 -22.90
CA SER A 104 -34.33 11.01 -22.60
C SER A 104 -34.33 10.33 -21.22
N LEU A 105 -33.19 9.83 -20.76
CA LEU A 105 -33.03 9.26 -19.42
C LEU A 105 -32.98 10.33 -18.32
N GLU A 106 -32.28 11.45 -18.56
CA GLU A 106 -32.18 12.56 -17.60
C GLU A 106 -33.50 13.28 -17.34
N THR A 107 -34.33 13.41 -18.38
CA THR A 107 -35.65 14.05 -18.31
C THR A 107 -36.70 13.21 -17.58
N ASN A 108 -36.43 11.92 -17.37
CA ASN A 108 -37.33 10.98 -16.68
C ASN A 108 -36.64 10.36 -15.45
N PRO A 109 -36.23 11.16 -14.45
CA PRO A 109 -35.51 10.64 -13.28
C PRO A 109 -36.40 9.70 -12.45
N LEU A 110 -35.75 8.81 -11.71
CA LEU A 110 -36.43 7.92 -10.77
C LEU A 110 -37.21 8.73 -9.73
N ASP A 111 -38.52 8.51 -9.66
CA ASP A 111 -39.39 9.13 -8.67
C ASP A 111 -39.17 8.49 -7.29
N LEU A 112 -38.24 9.06 -6.52
CA LEU A 112 -37.88 8.59 -5.19
C LEU A 112 -39.02 8.74 -4.19
N ALA A 113 -40.01 9.61 -4.43
CA ALA A 113 -41.12 9.82 -3.50
C ALA A 113 -42.02 8.58 -3.39
N LYS A 114 -42.10 7.78 -4.45
CA LYS A 114 -42.86 6.50 -4.47
C LYS A 114 -42.18 5.37 -3.68
N LEU A 115 -40.91 5.53 -3.30
CA LEU A 115 -40.16 4.50 -2.56
C LEU A 115 -40.38 4.57 -1.05
N PHE A 116 -40.84 5.72 -0.55
CA PHE A 116 -41.10 5.97 0.86
C PHE A 116 -42.61 6.13 1.08
N PRO A 117 -43.38 5.03 1.13
CA PRO A 117 -44.79 5.10 1.44
C PRO A 117 -45.00 5.82 2.77
N LEU A 118 -45.95 6.76 2.78
CA LEU A 118 -46.35 7.42 4.02
C LEU A 118 -47.04 6.37 4.91
N ALA A 119 -46.69 6.37 6.20
CA ALA A 119 -47.36 5.49 7.15
C ALA A 119 -48.85 5.82 7.21
N ASP A 120 -49.69 4.78 7.17
CA ASP A 120 -51.14 4.93 7.28
C ASP A 120 -51.53 5.70 8.54
N THR A 121 -52.56 6.54 8.39
CA THR A 121 -53.10 7.36 9.47
C THR A 121 -54.43 6.81 9.96
N LEU A 122 -54.65 6.88 11.27
CA LEU A 122 -55.94 6.57 11.86
C LEU A 122 -56.90 7.76 11.68
N ASP A 123 -57.95 7.59 10.88
CA ASP A 123 -59.06 8.53 10.77
C ASP A 123 -60.00 8.38 11.98
N LEU A 124 -59.61 9.02 13.09
CA LEU A 124 -60.37 9.05 14.33
C LEU A 124 -60.54 10.50 14.80
N THR A 125 -61.70 10.80 15.36
CA THR A 125 -61.95 12.10 15.99
C THR A 125 -61.06 12.29 17.22
N GLN A 126 -60.85 13.54 17.63
CA GLN A 126 -59.99 13.86 18.79
C GLN A 126 -60.47 13.19 20.09
N ALA A 127 -61.78 13.03 20.25
CA ALA A 127 -62.39 12.36 21.40
C ALA A 127 -62.13 10.84 21.41
N GLU A 128 -62.17 10.19 20.25
CA GLU A 128 -61.91 8.75 20.10
C GLU A 128 -60.43 8.41 20.30
N ARG A 129 -59.53 9.27 19.82
CA ARG A 129 -58.07 9.15 20.05
C ARG A 129 -57.72 9.25 21.54
N GLN A 130 -58.39 10.11 22.30
CA GLN A 130 -58.18 10.22 23.75
C GLN A 130 -58.68 8.97 24.50
N LYS A 131 -59.83 8.44 24.10
CA LYS A 131 -60.43 7.23 24.69
C LYS A 131 -59.59 5.97 24.45
N HIS A 132 -58.95 5.85 23.29
CA HIS A 132 -58.17 4.68 22.89
C HIS A 132 -56.67 4.98 22.69
N ASN A 133 -56.12 5.90 23.48
CA ASN A 133 -54.75 6.42 23.31
C ASN A 133 -53.67 5.32 23.23
N GLY A 134 -53.75 4.30 24.10
CA GLY A 134 -52.82 3.17 24.08
C GLY A 134 -52.88 2.36 22.77
N ALA A 135 -54.08 2.01 22.31
CA ALA A 135 -54.29 1.27 21.07
C ALA A 135 -53.92 2.10 19.83
N CYS A 136 -54.22 3.41 19.84
CA CYS A 136 -53.84 4.32 18.77
C CYS A 136 -52.31 4.44 18.63
N LYS A 137 -51.59 4.54 19.76
CA LYS A 137 -50.11 4.57 19.75
C LYS A 137 -49.52 3.28 19.19
N THR A 138 -50.06 2.13 19.59
CA THR A 138 -49.61 0.82 19.09
C THR A 138 -49.90 0.65 17.59
N ALA A 139 -51.08 1.05 17.12
CA ALA A 139 -51.44 0.97 15.70
C ALA A 139 -50.60 1.93 14.84
N ILE A 140 -50.39 3.18 15.27
CA ILE A 140 -49.49 4.13 14.58
C ILE A 140 -48.05 3.60 14.55
N ALA A 141 -47.58 2.97 15.63
CA ALA A 141 -46.25 2.35 15.66
C ALA A 141 -46.17 1.15 14.69
N HIS A 142 -47.24 0.37 14.57
CA HIS A 142 -47.34 -0.72 13.60
C HIS A 142 -47.28 -0.21 12.15
N PHE A 143 -48.10 0.78 11.79
CA PHE A 143 -48.10 1.38 10.45
C PHE A 143 -46.76 2.01 10.09
N ARG A 144 -46.08 2.65 11.05
CA ARG A 144 -44.71 3.16 10.86
C ARG A 144 -43.72 2.03 10.61
N ASN A 145 -43.81 0.93 11.35
CA ASN A 145 -42.94 -0.22 11.16
C ASN A 145 -43.21 -0.93 9.82
N GLU A 146 -44.46 -1.01 9.37
CA GLU A 146 -44.82 -1.56 8.05
C GLU A 146 -44.32 -0.68 6.93
N ALA A 147 -44.60 0.63 6.97
CA ALA A 147 -44.07 1.59 5.99
C ALA A 147 -42.53 1.59 5.97
N TYR A 148 -41.88 1.43 7.12
CA TYR A 148 -40.43 1.28 7.21
C TYR A 148 -39.92 -0.01 6.56
N LYS A 149 -40.57 -1.16 6.81
CA LYS A 149 -40.23 -2.44 6.18
C LYS A 149 -40.45 -2.39 4.67
N GLU A 150 -41.56 -1.80 4.22
CA GLU A 150 -41.85 -1.60 2.80
C GLU A 150 -40.82 -0.68 2.15
N SER A 151 -40.45 0.42 2.82
CA SER A 151 -39.36 1.30 2.38
C SER A 151 -38.03 0.54 2.27
N GLN A 152 -37.70 -0.34 3.23
CA GLN A 152 -36.50 -1.18 3.16
C GLN A 152 -36.53 -2.12 1.95
N VAL A 153 -37.64 -2.83 1.72
CA VAL A 153 -37.80 -3.71 0.56
C VAL A 153 -37.74 -2.92 -0.76
N ASN A 154 -38.33 -1.73 -0.81
CA ASN A 154 -38.27 -0.84 -1.98
C ASN A 154 -36.85 -0.33 -2.23
N LEU A 155 -36.09 -0.02 -1.18
CA LEU A 155 -34.68 0.38 -1.26
C LEU A 155 -33.78 -0.77 -1.72
N GLU A 156 -34.00 -2.00 -1.25
CA GLU A 156 -33.25 -3.18 -1.68
C GLU A 156 -33.50 -3.53 -3.16
N ASN A 157 -34.71 -3.23 -3.65
CA ASN A 157 -35.11 -3.41 -5.05
C ASN A 157 -34.84 -2.18 -5.93
N LEU A 158 -34.30 -1.11 -5.35
CA LEU A 158 -33.90 0.07 -6.10
C LEU A 158 -32.63 -0.27 -6.89
N PRO A 159 -32.64 -0.12 -8.21
CA PRO A 159 -31.44 -0.35 -8.97
C PRO A 159 -30.46 0.81 -8.74
N PRO A 160 -29.16 0.56 -8.89
CA PRO A 160 -28.09 1.49 -8.49
C PRO A 160 -28.01 2.79 -9.30
N ASN A 161 -28.87 2.98 -10.31
CA ASN A 161 -28.83 4.07 -11.28
C ASN A 161 -27.51 4.07 -12.08
N ALA A 162 -27.02 2.87 -12.39
CA ALA A 162 -25.75 2.68 -13.06
C ALA A 162 -25.84 2.91 -14.58
N LEU A 163 -26.99 2.64 -15.18
CA LEU A 163 -27.18 2.65 -16.64
C LEU A 163 -26.87 4.01 -17.26
N ILE A 164 -27.39 5.09 -16.67
CA ILE A 164 -27.17 6.43 -17.22
C ILE A 164 -25.69 6.82 -17.20
N HIS A 165 -24.97 6.52 -16.12
CA HIS A 165 -23.54 6.82 -16.01
C HIS A 165 -22.70 5.94 -16.94
N LEU A 166 -23.09 4.68 -17.13
CA LEU A 166 -22.48 3.79 -18.10
C LEU A 166 -22.61 4.34 -19.53
N LEU A 167 -23.81 4.78 -19.93
CA LEU A 167 -24.03 5.35 -21.27
C LEU A 167 -23.25 6.65 -21.47
N LYS A 168 -23.19 7.52 -20.45
CA LYS A 168 -22.36 8.73 -20.47
C LYS A 168 -20.88 8.42 -20.67
N ALA A 169 -20.34 7.43 -19.98
CA ALA A 169 -18.96 7.00 -20.17
C ALA A 169 -18.70 6.52 -21.60
N ILE A 170 -19.62 5.73 -22.17
CA ILE A 170 -19.52 5.23 -23.56
C ILE A 170 -19.60 6.39 -24.56
N ASN A 171 -20.43 7.39 -24.29
CA ASN A 171 -20.56 8.60 -25.10
C ASN A 171 -19.33 9.53 -25.03
N GLY A 172 -18.37 9.25 -24.13
CA GLY A 172 -17.14 10.02 -23.97
C GLY A 172 -17.20 11.13 -22.92
N ASP A 173 -18.21 11.12 -22.04
CA ASP A 173 -18.29 12.07 -20.93
C ASP A 173 -17.10 11.89 -19.98
N LYS A 174 -16.45 13.01 -19.63
CA LYS A 174 -15.32 13.01 -18.70
C LYS A 174 -15.78 12.80 -17.26
N GLY A 175 -14.87 12.31 -16.41
CA GLY A 175 -15.16 12.09 -14.99
C GLY A 175 -15.87 10.79 -14.68
N ILE A 176 -15.99 9.87 -15.65
CA ILE A 176 -16.64 8.58 -15.48
C ILE A 176 -15.70 7.47 -15.97
N VAL A 177 -15.36 6.55 -15.07
CA VAL A 177 -14.45 5.44 -15.35
C VAL A 177 -15.17 4.12 -15.13
N LEU A 178 -14.95 3.16 -16.03
CA LEU A 178 -15.58 1.84 -16.02
C LEU A 178 -14.54 0.78 -15.71
N ARG A 179 -14.89 -0.20 -14.88
CA ARG A 179 -14.10 -1.43 -14.69
C ARG A 179 -15.01 -2.62 -14.55
N ILE A 180 -14.73 -3.70 -15.30
CA ILE A 180 -15.48 -4.96 -15.18
C ILE A 180 -14.56 -6.01 -14.61
N LYS A 181 -14.86 -6.48 -13.39
CA LYS A 181 -14.10 -7.53 -12.73
C LYS A 181 -15.01 -8.68 -12.34
N GLY A 182 -14.78 -9.85 -12.95
CA GLY A 182 -15.70 -10.97 -12.83
C GLY A 182 -17.08 -10.57 -13.37
N LYS A 183 -18.11 -10.63 -12.51
CA LYS A 183 -19.50 -10.29 -12.87
C LYS A 183 -19.94 -8.89 -12.43
N THR A 184 -19.01 -8.10 -11.88
CA THR A 184 -19.32 -6.77 -11.33
C THR A 184 -18.80 -5.70 -12.28
N LEU A 185 -19.67 -4.75 -12.62
CA LEU A 185 -19.29 -3.47 -13.22
C LEU A 185 -19.18 -2.42 -12.11
N SER A 186 -18.00 -1.84 -11.98
CA SER A 186 -17.74 -0.69 -11.13
C SER A 186 -17.67 0.57 -12.00
N ILE A 187 -18.43 1.59 -11.63
CA ILE A 187 -18.46 2.90 -12.28
C ILE A 187 -17.96 3.93 -11.27
N THR A 188 -16.78 4.49 -11.51
CA THR A 188 -16.18 5.52 -10.65
C THR A 188 -16.45 6.90 -11.23
N LEU A 189 -17.09 7.76 -10.43
CA LEU A 189 -17.54 9.09 -10.79
C LEU A 189 -16.73 10.15 -10.06
N ASP A 190 -16.30 11.20 -10.76
CA ASP A 190 -15.83 12.43 -10.14
C ASP A 190 -16.98 13.09 -9.38
N ASN A 191 -16.80 13.27 -8.07
CA ASN A 191 -17.78 13.82 -7.13
C ASN A 191 -17.28 15.12 -6.48
N ARG A 192 -16.24 15.77 -7.04
CA ARG A 192 -15.69 17.01 -6.47
C ARG A 192 -16.67 18.17 -6.49
N SER A 193 -17.55 18.24 -7.48
CA SER A 193 -18.55 19.31 -7.62
C SER A 193 -19.52 19.38 -6.42
N ASP A 194 -20.11 18.25 -6.02
CA ASP A 194 -21.06 18.21 -4.89
C ASP A 194 -20.42 18.70 -3.58
N LEU A 195 -19.15 18.34 -3.34
CA LEU A 195 -18.44 18.79 -2.15
C LEU A 195 -17.99 20.26 -2.25
N GLY A 196 -17.44 20.64 -3.40
CA GLY A 196 -17.00 22.02 -3.69
C GLY A 196 -18.15 23.01 -3.57
N ASP A 197 -19.35 22.64 -4.01
CA ASP A 197 -20.55 23.47 -3.93
C ASP A 197 -20.99 23.77 -2.50
N ILE A 198 -20.79 22.84 -1.56
CA ILE A 198 -21.09 23.08 -0.14
C ILE A 198 -19.98 23.92 0.48
N LEU A 199 -18.73 23.52 0.27
CA LEU A 199 -17.58 24.15 0.91
C LEU A 199 -17.39 25.61 0.43
N SER A 200 -17.76 25.90 -0.82
CA SER A 200 -17.68 27.24 -1.40
C SER A 200 -18.68 28.24 -0.81
N ARG A 201 -19.77 27.77 -0.18
CA ARG A 201 -20.78 28.62 0.48
C ARG A 201 -20.30 29.18 1.82
N GLY A 202 -19.26 28.58 2.40
CA GLY A 202 -18.68 29.02 3.68
C GLY A 202 -17.90 30.32 3.55
N LYS A 203 -17.88 31.11 4.64
CA LYS A 203 -17.03 32.31 4.76
C LYS A 203 -15.54 32.00 4.59
N GLY A 204 -15.10 30.83 5.06
CA GLY A 204 -13.72 30.40 5.01
C GLY A 204 -13.56 28.91 5.28
N ARG A 205 -12.40 28.37 4.88
CA ARG A 205 -12.07 26.96 5.01
C ARG A 205 -10.68 26.80 5.60
N ILE A 206 -10.57 25.94 6.60
CA ILE A 206 -9.32 25.51 7.23
C ILE A 206 -9.20 24.02 6.99
N TYR A 207 -8.07 23.61 6.42
CA TYR A 207 -7.73 22.23 6.13
C TYR A 207 -6.57 21.84 7.04
N LEU A 208 -6.78 20.81 7.86
CA LEU A 208 -5.79 20.28 8.80
C LEU A 208 -5.39 18.88 8.34
N ASP A 209 -4.16 18.72 7.88
CA ASP A 209 -3.60 17.43 7.50
C ASP A 209 -2.07 17.50 7.59
N GLY A 210 -1.45 16.48 8.20
CA GLY A 210 -0.01 16.44 8.42
C GLY A 210 0.80 15.93 7.22
N THR A 211 0.14 15.30 6.25
CA THR A 211 0.76 14.63 5.09
C THR A 211 0.33 15.22 3.75
N LEU A 212 -0.78 15.96 3.72
CA LEU A 212 -1.31 16.55 2.50
C LEU A 212 -0.56 17.81 2.08
N ASP A 213 -0.08 17.84 0.83
CA ASP A 213 0.46 19.06 0.21
C ASP A 213 -0.64 19.90 -0.47
N ARG A 214 -0.25 21.09 -0.94
CA ARG A 214 -1.18 22.04 -1.58
C ARG A 214 -1.78 21.46 -2.86
N ASP A 215 -0.94 20.86 -3.71
CA ASP A 215 -1.34 20.46 -5.05
C ASP A 215 -2.30 19.27 -4.99
N ARG A 216 -2.04 18.33 -4.07
CA ARG A 216 -2.94 17.22 -3.77
C ARG A 216 -4.24 17.70 -3.15
N LEU A 217 -4.22 18.68 -2.25
CA LEU A 217 -5.45 19.29 -1.72
C LEU A 217 -6.29 19.90 -2.85
N VAL A 218 -5.67 20.66 -3.77
CA VAL A 218 -6.35 21.22 -4.95
C VAL A 218 -6.98 20.11 -5.80
N SER A 219 -6.25 19.01 -6.04
CA SER A 219 -6.76 17.87 -6.79
C SER A 219 -7.98 17.21 -6.13
N LEU A 220 -7.94 17.04 -4.80
CA LEU A 220 -9.04 16.44 -4.02
C LEU A 220 -10.31 17.30 -3.99
N ILE A 221 -10.17 18.63 -3.89
CA ILE A 221 -11.32 19.54 -3.78
C ILE A 221 -11.81 20.05 -5.15
N GLY A 222 -10.98 19.98 -6.19
CA GLY A 222 -11.32 20.48 -7.53
C GLY A 222 -11.38 22.01 -7.64
N GLU A 223 -10.88 22.75 -6.65
CA GLU A 223 -10.90 24.22 -6.62
C GLU A 223 -9.52 24.81 -6.85
N ASN A 224 -9.39 25.68 -7.85
CA ASN A 224 -8.15 26.42 -8.12
C ASN A 224 -8.09 27.79 -7.41
N LYS A 225 -8.43 27.82 -6.12
CA LYS A 225 -8.30 29.03 -5.30
C LYS A 225 -6.91 29.09 -4.66
N PRO A 226 -6.34 30.29 -4.40
CA PRO A 226 -5.06 30.41 -3.72
C PRO A 226 -5.16 29.84 -2.29
N ILE A 227 -4.37 28.80 -2.01
CA ILE A 227 -4.30 28.15 -0.70
C ILE A 227 -3.07 28.67 0.04
N LYS A 228 -3.28 29.28 1.20
CA LYS A 228 -2.19 29.67 2.11
C LYS A 228 -1.79 28.49 2.98
N VAL A 229 -0.59 27.97 2.75
CA VAL A 229 -0.04 26.86 3.54
C VAL A 229 0.64 27.41 4.79
N ILE A 230 0.24 26.93 5.96
CA ILE A 230 0.90 27.23 7.23
C ILE A 230 1.52 25.93 7.73
N ARG A 231 2.84 25.92 7.91
CA ARG A 231 3.60 24.79 8.47
C ARG A 231 4.36 25.27 9.70
N SER A 232 4.41 24.45 10.74
CA SER A 232 5.32 24.73 11.85
C SER A 232 6.76 24.65 11.33
N LYS A 233 7.58 25.67 11.61
CA LYS A 233 9.04 25.55 11.51
C LYS A 233 9.49 24.76 12.74
N GLY A 234 9.53 23.44 12.63
CA GLY A 234 10.04 22.55 13.67
C GLY A 234 11.29 21.83 13.20
N ASP A 235 12.18 21.53 14.16
CA ASP A 235 13.30 20.62 13.98
C ASP A 235 12.83 19.28 13.42
N LYS A 236 13.73 18.61 12.70
CA LYS A 236 13.52 17.27 12.13
C LYS A 236 12.84 16.34 13.17
N PRO A 237 11.55 15.98 13.00
CA PRO A 237 10.73 15.46 14.10
C PRO A 237 11.08 14.03 14.54
N THR A 238 11.96 13.35 13.82
CA THR A 238 12.30 11.95 14.07
C THR A 238 13.78 11.74 14.37
N GLN A 239 14.47 12.75 14.92
CA GLN A 239 15.91 12.70 15.24
C GLN A 239 16.32 11.52 16.15
N ASN A 240 15.47 11.15 17.11
CA ASN A 240 15.71 10.04 18.04
C ASN A 240 15.14 8.69 17.57
N LEU A 241 14.77 8.59 16.30
CA LEU A 241 14.25 7.36 15.69
C LEU A 241 15.29 6.71 14.77
N LYS A 242 15.56 5.44 15.02
CA LYS A 242 16.28 4.55 14.10
C LYS A 242 15.29 3.65 13.36
N VAL A 243 15.29 3.73 12.04
CA VAL A 243 14.51 2.86 11.16
C VAL A 243 15.44 1.74 10.66
N ASN A 244 15.27 0.55 11.21
CA ASN A 244 15.96 -0.66 10.79
C ASN A 244 15.14 -1.31 9.66
N GLN A 245 15.44 -0.97 8.41
CA GLN A 245 14.83 -1.58 7.24
C GLN A 245 15.38 -2.98 7.05
N ILE A 246 14.52 -4.00 7.14
CA ILE A 246 14.89 -5.40 6.95
C ILE A 246 14.28 -5.89 5.64
N LYS A 247 15.10 -6.15 4.63
CA LYS A 247 14.68 -6.63 3.31
C LYS A 247 14.36 -8.12 3.38
N ILE A 248 13.14 -8.48 3.01
CA ILE A 248 12.65 -9.87 2.99
C ILE A 248 12.05 -10.19 1.62
N LYS A 249 12.42 -11.36 1.10
CA LYS A 249 11.83 -11.91 -0.11
C LYS A 249 10.44 -12.48 0.15
N GLY A 250 9.48 -12.13 -0.70
CA GLY A 250 8.13 -12.70 -0.71
C GLY A 250 7.06 -11.92 0.06
N ILE A 251 7.35 -10.68 0.48
CA ILE A 251 6.40 -9.81 1.21
C ILE A 251 5.90 -8.61 0.38
N GLY A 252 5.95 -8.71 -0.95
CA GLY A 252 5.55 -7.63 -1.88
C GLY A 252 4.07 -7.56 -2.22
N SER A 253 3.30 -8.60 -1.88
CA SER A 253 1.84 -8.67 -2.06
C SER A 253 1.12 -8.51 -0.72
N LYS A 254 -0.18 -8.81 -0.65
CA LYS A 254 -0.89 -9.00 0.63
C LYS A 254 -0.98 -10.49 1.03
N ASP A 255 -0.66 -11.38 0.10
CA ASP A 255 -0.83 -12.82 0.19
C ASP A 255 0.56 -13.46 0.33
N TYR A 256 1.03 -13.58 1.57
CA TYR A 256 2.36 -14.09 1.86
C TYR A 256 2.38 -15.62 1.79
N SER A 257 3.41 -16.20 1.19
CA SER A 257 3.64 -17.64 1.25
C SER A 257 4.00 -18.09 2.67
N GLU A 258 3.85 -19.39 2.98
CA GLU A 258 4.28 -19.94 4.26
C GLU A 258 5.77 -19.69 4.52
N THR A 259 6.62 -19.77 3.49
CA THR A 259 8.04 -19.42 3.58
C THR A 259 8.24 -17.97 4.01
N ALA A 260 7.49 -17.02 3.46
CA ALA A 260 7.61 -15.61 3.84
C ALA A 260 7.17 -15.38 5.30
N ILE A 261 6.10 -16.06 5.75
CA ILE A 261 5.66 -16.02 7.14
C ILE A 261 6.70 -16.63 8.08
N HIS A 262 7.32 -17.75 7.72
CA HIS A 262 8.41 -18.36 8.49
C HIS A 262 9.53 -17.36 8.72
N ARG A 263 10.01 -16.71 7.66
CA ARG A 263 11.07 -15.68 7.75
C ARG A 263 10.69 -14.54 8.71
N ILE A 264 9.45 -14.06 8.63
CA ILE A 264 8.94 -13.01 9.52
C ILE A 264 8.95 -13.48 10.98
N LYS A 265 8.44 -14.69 11.26
CA LYS A 265 8.35 -15.23 12.62
C LYS A 265 9.72 -15.38 13.26
N VAL A 266 10.68 -15.96 12.52
CA VAL A 266 12.05 -16.13 12.98
C VAL A 266 12.73 -14.79 13.28
N ILE A 267 12.53 -13.77 12.43
CA ILE A 267 13.03 -12.42 12.70
C ILE A 267 12.40 -11.84 13.97
N ARG A 268 11.09 -11.99 14.14
CA ARG A 268 10.38 -11.52 15.35
C ARG A 268 10.91 -12.20 16.61
N GLU A 269 11.10 -13.51 16.56
CA GLU A 269 11.68 -14.29 17.67
C GLU A 269 13.09 -13.80 18.01
N THR A 270 13.91 -13.53 16.99
CA THR A 270 15.30 -13.04 17.15
C THR A 270 15.35 -11.64 17.77
N LEU A 271 14.46 -10.74 17.36
CA LEU A 271 14.45 -9.33 17.81
C LEU A 271 13.73 -9.13 19.17
N GLY A 272 13.01 -10.15 19.64
CA GLY A 272 12.25 -10.16 20.87
C GLY A 272 10.84 -9.56 20.73
N GLU A 273 10.11 -9.53 21.85
CA GLU A 273 8.73 -9.02 21.86
C GLU A 273 8.66 -7.51 21.60
N MET A 274 7.73 -7.14 20.72
CA MET A 274 7.35 -5.76 20.44
C MET A 274 5.99 -5.74 19.73
N PRO A 275 5.29 -4.59 19.74
CA PRO A 275 4.07 -4.43 18.96
C PRO A 275 4.32 -4.56 17.46
N VAL A 276 3.36 -5.15 16.75
CA VAL A 276 3.45 -5.41 15.30
C VAL A 276 2.29 -4.76 14.54
N ILE A 277 2.61 -4.10 13.43
CA ILE A 277 1.65 -3.59 12.45
C ILE A 277 1.86 -4.29 11.09
N ALA A 278 0.83 -4.95 10.56
CA ALA A 278 0.84 -5.46 9.18
C ALA A 278 -0.53 -5.39 8.50
N HIS A 279 -0.70 -6.06 7.36
CA HIS A 279 -2.00 -6.12 6.68
C HIS A 279 -3.02 -6.90 7.50
N LYS A 280 -4.28 -6.44 7.51
CA LYS A 280 -5.38 -7.12 8.25
C LYS A 280 -5.55 -8.58 7.85
N ALA A 281 -5.28 -8.92 6.58
CA ALA A 281 -5.34 -10.29 6.07
C ALA A 281 -4.35 -11.26 6.75
N LEU A 282 -3.35 -10.75 7.47
CA LEU A 282 -2.33 -11.55 8.14
C LEU A 282 -2.58 -11.74 9.63
N GLN A 283 -3.71 -11.24 10.16
CA GLN A 283 -4.02 -11.29 11.60
C GLN A 283 -3.89 -12.70 12.17
N ASP A 284 -4.49 -13.69 11.52
CA ASP A 284 -4.52 -15.09 12.00
C ASP A 284 -3.14 -15.77 11.93
N ARG A 285 -2.23 -15.24 11.10
CA ARG A 285 -0.91 -15.86 10.83
C ARG A 285 0.21 -15.21 11.64
N LEU A 286 0.08 -13.93 11.97
CA LEU A 286 1.10 -13.13 12.64
C LEU A 286 0.72 -12.67 14.05
N ASN A 287 -0.56 -12.76 14.45
CA ASN A 287 -1.06 -12.27 15.74
C ASN A 287 -0.53 -10.87 16.07
N GLN A 288 -0.84 -9.92 15.19
CA GLN A 288 -0.38 -8.53 15.21
C GLN A 288 -1.31 -7.64 16.06
N ASP A 289 -0.77 -6.53 16.58
CA ASP A 289 -1.47 -5.58 17.45
C ASP A 289 -2.20 -4.49 16.67
N GLY A 290 -1.69 -4.14 15.49
CA GLY A 290 -2.27 -3.12 14.62
C GLY A 290 -2.31 -3.56 13.17
N HIS A 291 -3.08 -2.83 12.36
CA HIS A 291 -3.10 -3.02 10.93
C HIS A 291 -2.99 -1.73 10.12
N TRP A 292 -2.39 -1.85 8.93
CA TRP A 292 -2.29 -0.79 7.93
C TRP A 292 -3.67 -0.18 7.60
N PHE A 293 -3.67 1.12 7.28
CA PHE A 293 -4.84 1.96 6.98
C PHE A 293 -5.85 2.14 8.13
N ASN A 294 -5.51 1.68 9.34
CA ASN A 294 -6.33 1.89 10.53
C ASN A 294 -5.45 2.31 11.71
N HIS A 295 -4.60 1.41 12.20
CA HIS A 295 -3.82 1.63 13.43
C HIS A 295 -2.50 2.36 13.20
N ASN A 296 -2.05 2.48 11.94
CA ASN A 296 -0.97 3.40 11.59
C ASN A 296 -1.42 4.87 11.64
N ARG A 297 -2.73 5.15 11.72
CA ARG A 297 -3.34 6.48 11.81
C ARG A 297 -4.22 6.61 13.08
N GLY A 298 -4.50 7.83 13.53
CA GLY A 298 -5.60 8.17 14.45
C GLY A 298 -5.58 7.66 15.92
N SER A 299 -4.87 6.59 16.27
CA SER A 299 -4.79 6.07 17.65
C SER A 299 -3.55 6.61 18.41
N ASN A 300 -3.40 6.37 19.73
CA ASN A 300 -2.14 6.60 20.47
C ASN A 300 -1.54 5.30 21.05
N ASP A 301 -2.03 4.13 20.64
CA ASP A 301 -1.71 2.84 21.29
C ASP A 301 -0.22 2.46 21.24
N PHE A 302 0.55 3.04 20.33
CA PHE A 302 1.99 2.78 20.17
C PHE A 302 2.88 3.94 20.61
N ALA A 303 2.32 5.01 21.17
CA ALA A 303 3.09 6.16 21.62
C ALA A 303 4.02 5.77 22.78
N GLY A 304 5.29 6.19 22.72
CA GLY A 304 6.29 5.91 23.76
C GLY A 304 6.87 4.49 23.74
N GLN A 305 6.37 3.59 22.88
CA GLN A 305 6.91 2.24 22.73
C GLN A 305 8.33 2.30 22.16
N PRO A 306 9.38 1.82 22.85
CA PRO A 306 10.77 1.92 22.37
C PRO A 306 11.04 1.13 21.08
N LYS A 307 10.30 0.03 20.89
CA LYS A 307 10.39 -0.85 19.71
C LYS A 307 9.03 -0.94 19.05
N LEU A 308 9.00 -0.93 17.72
CA LEU A 308 7.82 -1.19 16.90
C LEU A 308 8.25 -1.98 15.67
N MET A 309 7.46 -2.97 15.27
CA MET A 309 7.67 -3.69 14.02
C MET A 309 6.57 -3.38 13.02
N ALA A 310 6.94 -3.10 11.78
CA ALA A 310 6.03 -2.96 10.66
C ALA A 310 6.38 -3.96 9.55
N ILE A 311 5.36 -4.58 8.96
CA ILE A 311 5.56 -5.68 8.00
C ILE A 311 4.81 -5.40 6.69
N GLY A 312 5.56 -5.41 5.60
CA GLY A 312 5.06 -5.13 4.25
C GLY A 312 4.73 -3.67 4.03
N LEU A 313 4.36 -3.31 2.80
CA LEU A 313 4.05 -1.92 2.44
C LEU A 313 2.55 -1.63 2.52
N PRO A 314 2.13 -0.43 2.95
CA PRO A 314 0.74 0.00 2.92
C PRO A 314 0.31 0.36 1.50
N ARG A 315 0.21 -0.66 0.63
CA ARG A 315 -0.20 -0.50 -0.77
C ARG A 315 -1.73 -0.48 -0.89
N PRO A 316 -2.36 0.66 -1.24
CA PRO A 316 -3.79 0.67 -1.53
C PRO A 316 -4.08 -0.11 -2.82
N ASN A 317 -5.34 -0.45 -3.06
CA ASN A 317 -5.73 -1.19 -4.26
C ASN A 317 -5.40 -0.36 -5.53
N VAL A 318 -4.39 -0.79 -6.29
CA VAL A 318 -3.89 -0.08 -7.48
C VAL A 318 -5.02 0.21 -8.46
N GLY A 319 -5.88 -0.76 -8.77
CA GLY A 319 -6.97 -0.57 -9.75
C GLY A 319 -8.00 0.46 -9.28
N ALA A 320 -8.34 0.47 -7.99
CA ALA A 320 -9.28 1.46 -7.45
C ALA A 320 -8.68 2.88 -7.46
N ILE A 321 -7.40 3.01 -7.13
CA ILE A 321 -6.70 4.30 -7.17
C ILE A 321 -6.47 4.77 -8.61
N GLN A 322 -6.22 3.84 -9.54
CA GLN A 322 -6.11 4.13 -10.98
C GLN A 322 -7.44 4.65 -11.52
N ASP A 323 -8.55 4.00 -11.17
CA ASP A 323 -9.88 4.45 -11.60
C ASP A 323 -10.23 5.83 -11.02
N GLU A 324 -9.89 6.07 -9.76
CA GLU A 324 -10.02 7.39 -9.14
C GLU A 324 -9.17 8.43 -9.88
N TYR A 325 -7.88 8.16 -10.09
CA TYR A 325 -6.97 9.09 -10.74
C TYR A 325 -7.44 9.42 -12.17
N LEU A 326 -7.90 8.42 -12.91
CA LEU A 326 -8.43 8.59 -14.25
C LEU A 326 -9.74 9.39 -14.25
N ALA A 327 -10.62 9.16 -13.29
CA ALA A 327 -11.86 9.94 -13.17
C ALA A 327 -11.56 11.43 -12.88
N LEU A 328 -10.57 11.71 -12.03
CA LEU A 328 -10.25 13.07 -11.63
C LEU A 328 -9.44 13.86 -12.68
N ASN A 329 -8.56 13.19 -13.43
CA ASN A 329 -7.62 13.85 -14.33
C ASN A 329 -7.92 13.61 -15.82
N GLY A 330 -8.67 12.56 -16.15
CA GLY A 330 -8.99 12.18 -17.54
C GLY A 330 -7.85 11.49 -18.29
N HIS A 331 -6.69 11.29 -17.66
CA HIS A 331 -5.53 10.56 -18.18
C HIS A 331 -4.77 9.86 -17.06
N LEU A 332 -3.79 9.02 -17.41
CA LEU A 332 -2.93 8.30 -16.45
C LEU A 332 -1.52 8.87 -16.31
N ASP A 333 -1.17 9.93 -17.05
CA ASP A 333 0.14 10.59 -16.91
C ASP A 333 0.35 11.06 -15.45
N GLY A 334 1.47 10.65 -14.84
CA GLY A 334 1.79 10.94 -13.44
C GLY A 334 1.19 9.99 -12.39
N PHE A 335 0.51 8.92 -12.82
CA PHE A 335 -0.14 7.99 -11.90
C PHE A 335 0.85 7.26 -10.97
N ASP A 336 1.99 6.82 -11.49
CA ASP A 336 2.96 6.06 -10.70
C ASP A 336 3.56 6.91 -9.57
N GLU A 337 3.89 8.17 -9.85
CA GLU A 337 4.36 9.13 -8.84
C GLU A 337 3.26 9.44 -7.81
N TYR A 338 2.01 9.59 -8.27
CA TYR A 338 0.87 9.77 -7.39
C TYR A 338 0.68 8.58 -6.45
N TYR A 339 0.67 7.36 -6.99
CA TYR A 339 0.51 6.13 -6.22
C TYR A 339 1.67 5.92 -5.24
N ALA A 340 2.91 6.14 -5.67
CA ALA A 340 4.08 6.07 -4.80
C ALA A 340 3.97 7.07 -3.63
N ARG A 341 3.50 8.29 -3.89
CA ARG A 341 3.26 9.30 -2.85
C ARG A 341 2.22 8.83 -1.84
N LEU A 342 1.11 8.23 -2.27
CA LEU A 342 0.10 7.68 -1.35
C LEU A 342 0.69 6.63 -0.40
N VAL A 343 1.54 5.74 -0.93
CA VAL A 343 2.22 4.72 -0.11
C VAL A 343 3.20 5.38 0.87
N ASN A 344 3.98 6.36 0.41
CA ASN A 344 4.94 7.08 1.24
C ASN A 344 4.27 7.89 2.35
N ASP A 345 3.11 8.49 2.08
CA ASP A 345 2.33 9.21 3.09
C ASP A 345 1.86 8.27 4.21
N GLU A 346 1.42 7.05 3.88
CA GLU A 346 1.07 6.03 4.89
C GLU A 346 2.28 5.53 5.68
N ILE A 347 3.45 5.41 5.04
CA ILE A 347 4.71 5.09 5.70
C ILE A 347 5.11 6.20 6.68
N LEU A 348 5.01 7.47 6.27
CA LEU A 348 5.37 8.61 7.11
C LEU A 348 4.47 8.68 8.37
N GLN A 349 3.19 8.33 8.22
CA GLN A 349 2.26 8.22 9.36
C GLN A 349 2.68 7.11 10.35
N LEU A 350 3.14 5.97 9.85
CA LEU A 350 3.72 4.92 10.70
C LEU A 350 4.98 5.43 11.41
N VAL A 351 5.87 6.15 10.73
CA VAL A 351 7.10 6.67 11.35
C VAL A 351 6.77 7.63 12.49
N GLY A 352 5.71 8.44 12.34
CA GLY A 352 5.21 9.31 13.40
C GLY A 352 4.51 8.59 14.55
N ARG A 353 4.29 7.28 14.45
CA ARG A 353 3.37 6.52 15.32
C ARG A 353 3.86 6.34 16.75
N GLN A 354 5.17 6.18 16.93
CA GLN A 354 5.80 6.11 18.25
C GLN A 354 5.84 7.46 18.98
N ARG A 355 5.48 8.57 18.30
CA ARG A 355 5.50 9.94 18.84
C ARG A 355 6.85 10.32 19.45
N VAL A 356 7.93 9.91 18.78
CA VAL A 356 9.32 9.96 19.27
C VAL A 356 9.74 11.36 19.73
N ASN A 357 9.24 12.41 19.06
CA ASN A 357 9.48 13.82 19.41
C ASN A 357 8.97 14.21 20.81
N ARG A 358 8.07 13.45 21.43
CA ARG A 358 7.60 13.68 22.80
C ARG A 358 8.55 13.11 23.86
N TYR A 359 9.55 12.35 23.45
CA TYR A 359 10.47 11.61 24.31
C TYR A 359 11.93 11.86 23.88
N PRO A 360 12.44 13.09 23.96
CA PRO A 360 13.75 13.46 23.41
C PRO A 360 14.92 12.67 24.03
N ASP A 361 14.78 12.24 25.28
CA ASP A 361 15.81 11.51 26.03
C ASP A 361 15.78 9.98 25.79
N GLN A 362 14.92 9.49 24.90
CA GLN A 362 14.74 8.07 24.60
C GLN A 362 15.03 7.79 23.12
N GLU A 363 15.78 6.73 22.86
CA GLU A 363 15.97 6.20 21.51
C GLU A 363 14.84 5.24 21.13
N PHE A 364 14.40 5.32 19.87
CA PHE A 364 13.34 4.49 19.33
C PHE A 364 13.86 3.66 18.16
N ASN A 365 13.38 2.42 18.06
CA ASN A 365 13.68 1.51 16.98
C ASN A 365 12.39 1.10 16.27
N LEU A 366 12.31 1.41 14.97
CA LEU A 366 11.30 0.89 14.07
C LEU A 366 11.93 -0.20 13.20
N TYR A 367 11.52 -1.45 13.39
CA TYR A 367 11.93 -2.57 12.53
C TYR A 367 10.94 -2.69 11.38
N PHE A 368 11.36 -2.28 10.19
CA PHE A 368 10.48 -2.25 9.02
C PHE A 368 10.85 -3.34 8.02
N LEU A 369 10.07 -4.41 8.02
CA LEU A 369 10.21 -5.54 7.10
C LEU A 369 9.61 -5.15 5.74
N THR A 370 10.45 -5.03 4.72
CA THR A 370 10.06 -4.53 3.38
C THR A 370 10.49 -5.46 2.25
N PRO A 371 9.82 -5.40 1.08
CA PRO A 371 10.29 -6.07 -0.14
C PRO A 371 11.69 -5.60 -0.56
N GLU A 372 12.45 -6.47 -1.22
CA GLU A 372 13.87 -6.27 -1.59
C GLU A 372 14.17 -4.96 -2.36
N HIS A 373 13.22 -4.50 -3.18
CA HIS A 373 13.36 -3.31 -4.03
C HIS A 373 12.86 -2.01 -3.37
N THR A 374 12.48 -2.05 -2.09
CA THR A 374 11.97 -0.86 -1.40
C THR A 374 13.13 0.00 -0.94
N ASP A 375 13.02 1.32 -1.14
CA ASP A 375 13.92 2.31 -0.56
C ASP A 375 13.18 3.16 0.48
N LEU A 376 13.78 3.27 1.67
CA LEU A 376 13.30 4.11 2.78
C LEU A 376 14.29 5.22 3.15
N SER A 377 15.39 5.39 2.42
CA SER A 377 16.43 6.41 2.68
C SER A 377 15.86 7.84 2.73
N TRP A 378 14.80 8.11 1.98
CA TRP A 378 14.09 9.40 1.99
C TRP A 378 13.57 9.83 3.38
N LEU A 379 13.42 8.90 4.34
CA LEU A 379 13.05 9.21 5.73
C LEU A 379 14.13 10.02 6.47
N GLU A 380 15.38 10.00 6.02
CA GLU A 380 16.48 10.78 6.60
C GLU A 380 16.26 12.30 6.45
N ALA A 381 15.51 12.71 5.42
CA ALA A 381 15.07 14.10 5.25
C ALA A 381 14.24 14.59 6.46
N TYR A 382 13.54 13.68 7.14
CA TYR A 382 12.74 13.94 8.34
C TYR A 382 13.52 13.78 9.66
N GLY A 383 14.78 13.33 9.59
CA GLY A 383 15.71 13.16 10.72
C GLY A 383 15.85 11.76 11.26
N ALA A 384 15.13 10.78 10.71
CA ALA A 384 15.33 9.40 11.12
C ALA A 384 16.73 8.92 10.67
N LYS A 385 17.34 8.02 11.45
CA LYS A 385 18.52 7.27 11.00
C LYS A 385 18.07 5.98 10.35
N VAL A 386 18.29 5.81 9.06
CA VAL A 386 17.89 4.59 8.33
C VAL A 386 19.08 3.64 8.27
N THR A 387 18.86 2.38 8.62
CA THR A 387 19.84 1.30 8.43
C THR A 387 19.19 0.18 7.65
N VAL A 388 19.82 -0.24 6.55
CA VAL A 388 19.32 -1.33 5.70
C VAL A 388 20.06 -2.61 6.03
N GLN A 389 19.30 -3.68 6.21
CA GLN A 389 19.79 -5.03 6.45
C GLN A 389 18.91 -6.02 5.68
N THR A 390 19.41 -7.21 5.41
CA THR A 390 18.61 -8.33 4.89
C THR A 390 18.05 -9.18 6.02
N GLY A 391 17.00 -9.95 5.73
CA GLY A 391 16.49 -10.94 6.70
C GLY A 391 17.57 -11.93 7.14
N PHE A 392 18.42 -12.37 6.21
CA PHE A 392 19.55 -13.26 6.49
C PHE A 392 20.51 -12.66 7.52
N GLU A 393 20.75 -11.34 7.45
CA GLU A 393 21.61 -10.62 8.42
C GLU A 393 21.09 -10.60 9.86
N ILE A 394 19.78 -10.80 10.03
CA ILE A 394 19.16 -10.94 11.35
C ILE A 394 19.18 -12.40 11.78
N HIS A 395 18.75 -13.30 10.88
CA HIS A 395 18.73 -14.73 11.13
C HIS A 395 18.91 -15.57 9.85
N PRO A 396 19.72 -16.65 9.85
CA PRO A 396 19.97 -17.46 8.66
C PRO A 396 18.71 -17.94 7.96
N GLU A 397 17.76 -18.51 8.72
CA GLU A 397 16.50 -19.02 8.18
C GLU A 397 15.57 -17.94 7.60
N ALA A 398 15.83 -16.66 7.89
CA ALA A 398 15.09 -15.56 7.30
C ALA A 398 15.60 -15.19 5.89
N GLY A 399 16.70 -15.79 5.44
CA GLY A 399 17.27 -15.60 4.11
C GLY A 399 16.54 -16.33 2.97
N THR A 400 17.11 -16.19 1.77
CA THR A 400 16.72 -16.99 0.60
C THR A 400 17.10 -18.46 0.79
N GLU A 401 16.48 -19.35 0.04
CA GLU A 401 16.81 -20.79 0.10
C GLU A 401 18.30 -21.04 -0.15
N THR A 402 18.88 -20.36 -1.14
CA THR A 402 20.33 -20.39 -1.43
C THR A 402 21.16 -19.93 -0.24
N GLN A 403 20.79 -18.82 0.41
CA GLN A 403 21.48 -18.33 1.60
C GLN A 403 21.40 -19.34 2.76
N CYS A 404 20.22 -19.90 3.03
CA CYS A 404 20.03 -20.92 4.06
C CYS A 404 20.90 -22.16 3.78
N THR A 405 20.93 -22.67 2.54
CA THR A 405 21.77 -23.82 2.16
C THR A 405 23.26 -23.50 2.32
N ARG A 406 23.70 -22.32 1.89
CA ARG A 406 25.09 -21.88 2.04
C ARG A 406 25.50 -21.73 3.51
N HIS A 407 24.59 -21.28 4.37
CA HIS A 407 24.83 -21.19 5.80
C HIS A 407 24.99 -22.57 6.43
N LYS A 408 24.05 -23.49 6.16
CA LYS A 408 24.13 -24.90 6.62
C LYS A 408 25.42 -25.58 6.15
N LEU A 409 25.89 -25.24 4.95
CA LEU A 409 27.17 -25.75 4.43
C LEU A 409 28.33 -25.31 5.32
N ILE A 410 28.39 -24.04 5.69
CA ILE A 410 29.43 -23.53 6.58
C ILE A 410 29.31 -24.15 7.98
N GLU A 411 28.11 -24.19 8.57
CA GLU A 411 27.91 -24.83 9.89
C GLU A 411 28.36 -26.29 9.88
N THR A 412 28.06 -27.03 8.81
CA THR A 412 28.50 -28.43 8.65
C THR A 412 30.03 -28.53 8.58
N ILE A 413 30.69 -27.61 7.86
CA ILE A 413 32.17 -27.57 7.82
C ILE A 413 32.74 -27.30 9.20
N LEU A 414 32.17 -26.36 9.95
CA LEU A 414 32.59 -26.03 11.31
C LEU A 414 32.41 -27.24 12.25
N GLN A 415 31.25 -27.89 12.20
CA GLN A 415 30.97 -29.11 12.97
C GLN A 415 31.93 -30.24 12.61
N PHE A 416 32.24 -30.45 11.33
CA PHE A 416 33.21 -31.47 10.92
C PHE A 416 34.60 -31.17 11.45
N ARG A 417 35.01 -29.90 11.44
CA ARG A 417 36.29 -29.49 12.01
C ARG A 417 36.36 -29.74 13.51
N GLU A 418 35.34 -29.33 14.26
CA GLU A 418 35.26 -29.55 15.71
C GLU A 418 35.32 -31.03 16.08
N ASN A 419 34.70 -31.88 15.25
CA ASN A 419 34.65 -33.33 15.45
C ASN A 419 35.81 -34.10 14.77
N GLY A 420 36.77 -33.41 14.15
CA GLY A 420 37.90 -34.05 13.45
C GLY A 420 37.51 -34.88 12.22
N ILE A 421 36.33 -34.63 11.64
CA ILE A 421 35.79 -35.33 10.47
C ILE A 421 36.37 -34.71 9.19
N LYS A 422 36.79 -35.55 8.24
CA LYS A 422 37.27 -35.08 6.95
C LYS A 422 36.13 -34.48 6.13
N THR A 423 36.25 -33.19 5.82
CA THR A 423 35.29 -32.45 4.99
C THR A 423 35.31 -32.93 3.53
N THR A 424 34.29 -33.69 3.14
CA THR A 424 34.09 -34.16 1.76
C THR A 424 32.69 -33.79 1.27
N GLN A 425 32.51 -33.61 -0.05
CA GLN A 425 31.18 -33.30 -0.61
C GLN A 425 30.15 -34.38 -0.28
N ALA A 426 30.55 -35.65 -0.27
CA ALA A 426 29.68 -36.77 0.11
C ALA A 426 29.21 -36.68 1.57
N ALA A 427 30.12 -36.38 2.50
CA ALA A 427 29.78 -36.25 3.91
C ALA A 427 28.88 -35.03 4.17
N ILE A 428 29.16 -33.89 3.53
CA ILE A 428 28.30 -32.69 3.63
C ILE A 428 26.90 -32.96 3.07
N ALA A 429 26.83 -33.58 1.89
CA ALA A 429 25.58 -33.94 1.23
C ALA A 429 24.67 -34.81 2.14
N GLN A 430 25.28 -35.73 2.89
CA GLN A 430 24.55 -36.58 3.83
C GLN A 430 23.98 -35.80 5.01
N VAL A 431 24.72 -34.83 5.57
CA VAL A 431 24.26 -34.02 6.73
C VAL A 431 23.20 -32.99 6.32
N ILE A 432 23.35 -32.36 5.16
CA ILE A 432 22.42 -31.33 4.66
C ILE A 432 21.21 -31.96 3.96
N GLU A 433 21.18 -33.29 3.82
CA GLU A 433 20.13 -34.05 3.13
C GLU A 433 19.92 -33.60 1.67
N GLN A 434 21.03 -33.31 0.98
CA GLN A 434 21.04 -32.89 -0.44
C GLN A 434 21.94 -33.79 -1.28
N THR A 435 21.79 -33.74 -2.61
CA THR A 435 22.68 -34.47 -3.51
C THR A 435 24.05 -33.79 -3.59
N GLN A 436 25.12 -34.56 -3.84
CA GLN A 436 26.46 -34.00 -4.07
C GLN A 436 26.47 -33.00 -5.24
N GLN A 437 25.66 -33.26 -6.27
CA GLN A 437 25.48 -32.35 -7.40
C GLN A 437 24.87 -31.00 -6.98
N SER A 438 23.89 -31.01 -6.06
CA SER A 438 23.30 -29.78 -5.49
C SER A 438 24.34 -28.94 -4.74
N ILE A 439 25.15 -29.59 -3.90
CA ILE A 439 26.25 -28.94 -3.17
C ILE A 439 27.27 -28.34 -4.13
N SER A 440 27.70 -29.12 -5.14
CA SER A 440 28.63 -28.65 -6.18
C SER A 440 28.08 -27.45 -6.95
N LYS A 441 26.80 -27.50 -7.37
CA LYS A 441 26.13 -26.40 -8.05
C LYS A 441 26.05 -25.14 -7.18
N THR A 442 25.73 -25.29 -5.90
CA THR A 442 25.64 -24.16 -4.94
C THR A 442 26.99 -23.45 -4.79
N LEU A 443 28.08 -24.21 -4.70
CA LEU A 443 29.45 -23.71 -4.63
C LEU A 443 29.88 -23.05 -5.95
N GLN A 444 29.58 -23.68 -7.09
CA GLN A 444 29.84 -23.11 -8.42
C GLN A 444 29.11 -21.78 -8.65
N GLN A 445 27.86 -21.67 -8.21
CA GLN A 445 27.09 -20.41 -8.28
C GLN A 445 27.71 -19.29 -7.43
N ALA A 446 28.43 -19.63 -6.36
CA ALA A 446 29.20 -18.68 -5.57
C ALA A 446 30.60 -18.42 -6.18
N GLY A 447 31.02 -19.18 -7.19
CA GLY A 447 32.33 -19.03 -7.83
C GLY A 447 33.50 -19.58 -7.00
N ILE A 448 33.25 -20.56 -6.12
CA ILE A 448 34.28 -21.16 -5.26
C ILE A 448 34.16 -22.69 -5.23
N SER A 449 35.27 -23.41 -5.03
CA SER A 449 35.28 -24.85 -4.77
C SER A 449 35.21 -25.16 -3.27
N LEU A 450 34.80 -26.40 -2.91
CA LEU A 450 34.78 -26.81 -1.50
C LEU A 450 36.15 -26.70 -0.82
N ARG A 451 37.23 -27.03 -1.56
CA ARG A 451 38.59 -26.98 -1.04
C ARG A 451 39.03 -25.56 -0.71
N GLU A 452 38.71 -24.61 -1.59
CA GLU A 452 38.99 -23.18 -1.38
C GLU A 452 38.18 -22.64 -0.21
N LEU A 453 36.90 -23.00 -0.11
CA LEU A 453 36.04 -22.56 1.00
C LEU A 453 36.53 -23.06 2.36
N VAL A 454 36.91 -24.35 2.46
CA VAL A 454 37.48 -24.91 3.70
C VAL A 454 38.77 -24.19 4.08
N LYS A 455 39.66 -23.94 3.11
CA LYS A 455 40.92 -23.22 3.34
C LYS A 455 40.66 -21.81 3.89
N LEU A 456 39.73 -21.07 3.30
CA LEU A 456 39.34 -19.73 3.77
C LEU A 456 38.81 -19.77 5.21
N ILE A 457 37.92 -20.71 5.53
CA ILE A 457 37.39 -20.88 6.89
C ILE A 457 38.51 -21.20 7.89
N ASP A 458 39.47 -22.05 7.51
CA ASP A 458 40.60 -22.42 8.35
C ASP A 458 41.54 -21.23 8.64
N GLU A 459 41.82 -20.42 7.64
CA GLU A 459 42.64 -19.20 7.75
C GLU A 459 41.98 -18.13 8.63
N LYS A 460 40.65 -17.97 8.55
CA LYS A 460 39.93 -16.93 9.31
C LYS A 460 39.72 -17.27 10.77
N ILE A 461 39.43 -18.53 11.08
CA ILE A 461 39.29 -18.99 12.48
C ILE A 461 40.61 -18.92 13.24
N THR A 462 41.75 -19.03 12.55
CA THR A 462 43.07 -18.93 13.19
C THR A 462 43.55 -17.49 13.39
N THR A 463 42.96 -16.51 12.71
CA THR A 463 43.40 -15.09 12.74
C THR A 463 42.46 -14.15 13.50
N SER A 464 41.20 -14.53 13.75
CA SER A 464 40.23 -13.68 14.46
C SER A 464 40.02 -14.14 15.91
N PRO A 465 40.58 -13.43 16.93
CA PRO A 465 40.20 -13.64 18.31
C PRO A 465 38.81 -13.03 18.48
N TYR A 466 37.79 -13.89 18.61
CA TYR A 466 36.38 -13.53 18.84
C TYR A 466 36.24 -12.24 19.66
N LYS A 467 35.86 -11.15 18.99
CA LYS A 467 35.34 -9.94 19.61
C LYS A 467 33.85 -9.90 19.30
N ASP A 468 33.04 -10.33 20.25
CA ASP A 468 31.62 -10.02 20.25
C ASP A 468 31.47 -8.50 20.27
N SER A 469 30.98 -7.90 19.18
CA SER A 469 30.62 -6.48 19.21
C SER A 469 29.33 -6.18 18.46
N VAL A 470 28.27 -5.97 19.27
CA VAL A 470 27.19 -4.99 19.06
C VAL A 470 26.34 -5.17 17.79
N ARG A 471 26.10 -6.40 17.35
CA ARG A 471 24.92 -6.73 16.53
C ARG A 471 24.14 -7.84 17.20
N SER A 472 22.84 -7.63 17.39
CA SER A 472 21.92 -8.66 17.90
C SER A 472 21.61 -9.71 16.81
N SER A 473 22.61 -10.18 16.08
CA SER A 473 22.50 -11.19 15.03
C SER A 473 22.97 -12.54 15.57
N CYS A 474 22.30 -13.61 15.17
CA CYS A 474 22.66 -14.99 15.55
C CYS A 474 23.73 -15.62 14.64
N ILE A 475 24.28 -14.88 13.67
CA ILE A 475 25.39 -15.31 12.84
C ILE A 475 26.67 -14.61 13.32
N ASN A 476 27.79 -15.33 13.34
CA ASN A 476 29.09 -14.76 13.71
C ASN A 476 29.45 -13.55 12.84
N ASP A 477 29.95 -12.47 13.45
CA ASP A 477 30.25 -11.22 12.73
C ASP A 477 31.22 -11.40 11.56
N TRP A 478 32.22 -12.28 11.70
CA TRP A 478 33.20 -12.57 10.64
C TRP A 478 32.59 -13.27 9.41
N LEU A 479 31.49 -14.02 9.59
CA LEU A 479 30.77 -14.66 8.49
C LEU A 479 30.09 -13.62 7.59
N TYR A 480 29.68 -12.49 8.17
CA TYR A 480 29.16 -11.37 7.40
C TYR A 480 30.27 -10.54 6.74
N SER A 481 31.30 -10.14 7.48
CA SER A 481 32.33 -9.26 6.93
C SER A 481 33.13 -9.95 5.82
N ASP A 482 33.54 -11.20 6.03
CA ASP A 482 34.54 -11.85 5.18
C ASP A 482 33.92 -12.75 4.11
N LEU A 483 32.67 -13.18 4.32
CA LEU A 483 31.94 -14.08 3.42
C LEU A 483 30.60 -13.50 2.93
N ALA A 484 30.34 -12.19 3.05
CA ALA A 484 29.13 -11.55 2.51
C ALA A 484 28.90 -11.86 1.02
N TRP A 485 29.96 -11.88 0.21
CA TRP A 485 29.90 -12.25 -1.22
C TRP A 485 29.39 -13.68 -1.41
N PHE A 486 29.74 -14.60 -0.50
CA PHE A 486 29.30 -15.99 -0.54
C PHE A 486 27.80 -16.09 -0.26
N PHE A 487 27.22 -15.14 0.49
CA PHE A 487 25.79 -15.12 0.79
C PHE A 487 24.96 -14.24 -0.16
N ASP A 488 25.56 -13.68 -1.22
CA ASP A 488 24.91 -12.69 -2.10
C ASP A 488 24.27 -11.55 -1.30
N LEU A 489 24.92 -11.13 -0.21
CA LEU A 489 24.48 -9.95 0.55
C LEU A 489 24.75 -8.69 -0.26
N PRO A 490 23.91 -7.64 -0.14
CA PRO A 490 24.12 -6.37 -0.83
C PRO A 490 25.54 -5.87 -0.54
N LEU A 491 26.36 -5.88 -1.58
CA LEU A 491 27.78 -5.54 -1.52
C LEU A 491 27.98 -4.03 -1.34
N ASP A 492 26.91 -3.25 -1.21
CA ASP A 492 26.90 -1.80 -1.05
C ASP A 492 27.76 -1.36 0.16
N ALA A 493 27.70 -2.11 1.26
CA ALA A 493 28.55 -1.90 2.43
C ALA A 493 30.03 -2.23 2.15
N ILE A 494 30.28 -3.25 1.33
CA ILE A 494 31.63 -3.59 0.84
C ILE A 494 32.12 -2.51 -0.14
N ALA A 495 31.23 -1.93 -0.96
CA ALA A 495 31.55 -0.83 -1.85
C ALA A 495 31.91 0.44 -1.07
N GLU A 496 31.19 0.78 0.00
CA GLU A 496 31.57 1.90 0.89
C GLU A 496 32.92 1.66 1.59
N GLU A 497 33.16 0.45 2.09
CA GLU A 497 34.45 0.07 2.69
C GLU A 497 35.58 0.17 1.66
N ILE A 498 35.34 -0.32 0.45
CA ILE A 498 36.29 -0.22 -0.67
C ILE A 498 36.53 1.22 -1.09
N ILE A 499 35.49 2.07 -1.12
CA ILE A 499 35.64 3.50 -1.38
C ILE A 499 36.55 4.12 -0.32
N ARG A 500 36.38 3.76 0.96
CA ARG A 500 37.30 4.20 2.03
C ARG A 500 38.71 3.66 1.84
N VAL A 501 38.89 2.40 1.46
CA VAL A 501 40.22 1.81 1.15
C VAL A 501 40.89 2.54 -0.01
N ILE A 502 40.14 2.90 -1.05
CA ILE A 502 40.63 3.71 -2.17
C ILE A 502 40.99 5.14 -1.70
N GLN A 503 40.16 5.76 -0.86
CA GLN A 503 40.38 7.11 -0.33
C GLN A 503 41.60 7.18 0.60
N ASP A 504 41.76 6.21 1.49
CA ASP A 504 42.83 6.16 2.51
C ASP A 504 44.13 5.56 1.97
N GLY A 505 44.06 4.76 0.90
CA GLY A 505 45.14 3.88 0.47
C GLY A 505 45.49 3.90 -1.01
N GLY A 506 44.64 4.46 -1.86
CA GLY A 506 44.78 4.44 -3.32
C GLY A 506 44.53 3.06 -3.94
N LEU A 507 44.61 3.00 -5.28
CA LEU A 507 44.30 1.80 -6.08
C LEU A 507 45.22 0.59 -5.80
N ALA A 508 46.44 0.83 -5.32
CA ALA A 508 47.37 -0.24 -4.94
C ALA A 508 46.84 -1.05 -3.75
N LYS A 509 46.33 -0.37 -2.71
CA LYS A 509 45.69 -1.02 -1.56
C LYS A 509 44.36 -1.67 -1.90
N LEU A 510 43.63 -1.13 -2.88
CA LEU A 510 42.44 -1.81 -3.41
C LEU A 510 42.82 -3.16 -4.04
N LYS A 511 43.90 -3.21 -4.81
CA LYS A 511 44.36 -4.47 -5.42
C LYS A 511 44.74 -5.49 -4.34
N GLU A 512 45.49 -5.08 -3.33
CA GLU A 512 45.82 -5.93 -2.18
C GLU A 512 44.56 -6.42 -1.44
N TYR A 513 43.57 -5.54 -1.23
CA TYR A 513 42.29 -5.91 -0.61
C TYR A 513 41.46 -6.88 -1.46
N LEU A 514 41.45 -6.70 -2.79
CA LEU A 514 40.72 -7.57 -3.71
C LEU A 514 41.37 -8.96 -3.87
N GLU A 515 42.69 -9.07 -3.69
CA GLU A 515 43.42 -10.35 -3.76
C GLU A 515 42.95 -11.36 -2.71
N ASP A 516 42.35 -10.91 -1.61
CA ASP A 516 41.74 -11.76 -0.58
C ASP A 516 40.40 -12.39 -1.00
N TYR A 517 39.82 -11.96 -2.13
CA TYR A 517 38.53 -12.45 -2.64
C TYR A 517 38.69 -13.33 -3.88
N PRO A 518 37.81 -14.32 -4.12
CA PRO A 518 37.82 -15.09 -5.37
C PRO A 518 37.56 -14.22 -6.60
N ASN A 519 38.11 -14.59 -7.77
CA ASN A 519 37.97 -13.85 -9.03
C ASN A 519 36.53 -13.44 -9.37
N PHE A 520 35.55 -14.28 -9.05
CA PHE A 520 34.14 -13.98 -9.27
C PHE A 520 33.62 -12.84 -8.36
N ALA A 521 34.01 -12.84 -7.09
CA ALA A 521 33.68 -11.77 -6.14
C ALA A 521 34.39 -10.46 -6.52
N GLN A 522 35.66 -10.53 -6.92
CA GLN A 522 36.39 -9.38 -7.48
C GLN A 522 35.65 -8.79 -8.68
N ALA A 523 35.19 -9.63 -9.63
CA ALA A 523 34.45 -9.17 -10.80
C ALA A 523 33.11 -8.50 -10.45
N LYS A 524 32.35 -9.04 -9.47
CA LYS A 524 31.11 -8.42 -8.98
C LYS A 524 31.37 -7.06 -8.34
N VAL A 525 32.39 -6.99 -7.49
CA VAL A 525 32.79 -5.76 -6.78
C VAL A 525 33.26 -4.70 -7.78
N LEU A 526 34.11 -5.06 -8.74
CA LEU A 526 34.57 -4.17 -9.81
C LEU A 526 33.41 -3.69 -10.70
N GLY A 527 32.45 -4.57 -11.02
CA GLY A 527 31.25 -4.20 -11.77
C GLY A 527 30.36 -3.19 -11.03
N LEU A 528 30.23 -3.33 -9.71
CA LEU A 528 29.52 -2.36 -8.86
C LEU A 528 30.23 -1.02 -8.81
N LEU A 529 31.55 -1.01 -8.61
CA LEU A 529 32.36 0.22 -8.62
C LEU A 529 32.25 0.95 -9.97
N TRP A 530 32.24 0.20 -11.08
CA TRP A 530 32.04 0.77 -12.40
C TRP A 530 30.66 1.46 -12.52
N GLY A 531 29.61 0.85 -11.99
CA GLY A 531 28.27 1.45 -11.95
C GLY A 531 28.20 2.75 -11.12
N PHE A 532 28.96 2.85 -10.03
CA PHE A 532 29.10 4.08 -9.24
C PHE A 532 29.86 5.18 -10.00
N VAL A 533 30.92 4.83 -10.73
CA VAL A 533 31.70 5.78 -11.56
C VAL A 533 30.83 6.40 -12.66
N ASP A 534 29.93 5.62 -13.26
CA ASP A 534 29.02 6.09 -14.32
C ASP A 534 27.86 6.97 -13.82
N THR A 535 27.46 6.83 -12.54
CA THR A 535 26.29 7.53 -11.98
C THR A 535 26.64 8.81 -11.19
N GLU A 536 27.86 8.94 -10.65
CA GLU A 536 28.38 10.17 -10.03
C GLU A 536 29.76 10.58 -10.57
N PRO A 537 29.83 11.27 -11.73
CA PRO A 537 31.10 11.61 -12.39
C PRO A 537 31.98 12.58 -11.60
N THR A 538 31.42 13.29 -10.62
CA THR A 538 32.15 14.24 -9.76
C THR A 538 32.95 13.58 -8.65
N PHE A 539 32.71 12.30 -8.34
CA PHE A 539 33.33 11.63 -7.20
C PHE A 539 34.68 10.98 -7.51
N VAL A 540 35.01 10.84 -8.81
CA VAL A 540 36.18 10.08 -9.26
C VAL A 540 37.03 10.93 -10.19
N SER A 541 38.04 11.58 -9.61
CA SER A 541 39.13 12.19 -10.37
C SER A 541 39.84 11.16 -11.26
N GLU A 542 40.54 11.63 -12.30
CA GLU A 542 41.20 10.93 -13.42
C GLU A 542 42.00 9.62 -13.14
N ARG A 543 42.14 9.18 -11.88
CA ARG A 543 42.93 8.01 -11.47
C ARG A 543 42.26 6.64 -11.68
N LEU A 544 40.94 6.54 -11.75
CA LEU A 544 40.23 5.25 -11.92
C LEU A 544 40.05 4.83 -13.39
N LYS A 545 40.38 5.70 -14.35
CA LYS A 545 40.28 5.42 -15.80
C LYS A 545 41.55 4.78 -16.40
N THR A 546 42.62 4.68 -15.62
CA THR A 546 43.88 3.96 -15.93
C THR A 546 44.00 2.75 -15.04
#